data_AF-A0A6P0K4N1-F1
#
_entry.id   AF-A0A6P0K4N1-F1
#
_cell.length_a   1.000
_cell.length_b   1.000
_cell.length_c   1.000
_cell.angle_alpha   90.00
_cell.angle_beta   90.00
_cell.angle_gamma   90.00
#
_symmetry.space_group_name_H-M   'P 1'
#
loop_
_entity.id
_entity.type
_entity.pdbx_description
1 polymer ?
#
loop_
_entity_poly.entity_id
_entity_poly.type
_entity_poly.pdbx_seq_one_letter_code
_entity_poly.pdbx_strand_id
1 'polypeptide(L)'
;MKRLCKLVRLSIGDDQLLIKTFVLLGLVRLGLWLLPFPSLRQAVAKLSHSHPKQPPIKQISVGKIIWAVNLSSRYMPGGVKCLARALTTQVFMSRQGYSPQLRIGVAKGEGGQLEAHAWVESQGQVVIGYLGNLSYFTPLPSLEG
;
A
#
# COMPACT_ATOMS: atom_id res chain seq x y z
N MET A 1 -23.02 -12.03 28.21
CA MET A 1 -22.02 -10.94 28.22
C MET A 1 -20.60 -11.51 28.23
N LYS A 2 -20.13 -12.08 27.10
CA LYS A 2 -18.81 -12.74 27.00
C LYS A 2 -18.20 -12.54 25.60
N ARG A 3 -17.78 -11.32 25.22
CA ARG A 3 -17.07 -11.07 23.94
C ARG A 3 -16.10 -9.87 23.95
N LEU A 4 -15.42 -9.58 25.06
CA LEU A 4 -14.47 -8.45 25.12
C LEU A 4 -13.00 -8.83 25.40
N CYS A 5 -12.69 -10.10 25.69
CA CYS A 5 -11.33 -10.52 26.05
C CYS A 5 -10.54 -11.17 24.89
N LYS A 6 -10.69 -10.69 23.64
CA LYS A 6 -9.87 -11.18 22.51
C LYS A 6 -9.19 -10.09 21.68
N LEU A 7 -9.26 -8.82 22.12
CA LEU A 7 -8.64 -7.68 21.44
C LEU A 7 -7.38 -7.14 22.14
N VAL A 8 -7.04 -7.61 23.35
CA VAL A 8 -5.97 -7.04 24.18
C VAL A 8 -4.66 -7.85 24.11
N ARG A 9 -4.44 -8.55 22.99
CA ARG A 9 -3.12 -9.10 22.62
C ARG A 9 -2.62 -8.52 21.29
N LEU A 10 -3.13 -7.34 20.90
CA LEU A 10 -2.41 -6.49 19.96
C LEU A 10 -1.13 -6.08 20.66
N SER A 11 -0.03 -6.65 20.19
CA SER A 11 1.31 -6.38 20.70
C SER A 11 1.54 -4.87 20.56
N ILE A 12 2.23 -4.21 21.50
CA ILE A 12 2.51 -2.76 21.43
C ILE A 12 3.13 -2.33 20.07
N GLY A 13 3.78 -3.26 19.36
CA GLY A 13 4.28 -3.03 17.99
C GLY A 13 3.21 -3.02 16.88
N ASP A 14 2.04 -3.61 17.10
CA ASP A 14 0.90 -3.64 16.17
C ASP A 14 0.22 -2.27 16.12
N ASP A 15 -0.02 -1.66 17.28
CA ASP A 15 -0.65 -0.33 17.39
C ASP A 15 0.23 0.75 16.76
N GLN A 16 1.54 0.70 16.97
CA GLN A 16 2.47 1.63 16.32
C GLN A 16 2.50 1.46 14.80
N LEU A 17 2.45 0.23 14.29
CA LEU A 17 2.39 -0.02 12.85
C LEU A 17 1.09 0.54 12.26
N LEU A 18 -0.04 0.35 12.95
CA LEU A 18 -1.33 0.88 12.53
C LEU A 18 -1.34 2.40 12.48
N ILE A 19 -0.85 3.07 13.53
CA ILE A 19 -0.76 4.55 13.54
C ILE A 19 0.14 5.03 12.41
N LYS A 20 1.34 4.46 12.25
CA LYS A 20 2.25 4.79 11.15
C LYS A 20 1.59 4.58 9.80
N THR A 21 0.85 3.47 9.64
CA THR A 21 0.16 3.14 8.40
C THR A 21 -0.95 4.14 8.11
N PHE A 22 -1.76 4.50 9.10
CA PHE A 22 -2.83 5.48 8.96
C PHE A 22 -2.30 6.86 8.59
N VAL A 23 -1.23 7.32 9.25
CA VAL A 23 -0.58 8.61 8.96
C VAL A 23 0.00 8.61 7.54
N LEU A 24 0.77 7.58 7.17
CA LEU A 24 1.38 7.51 5.84
C LEU A 24 0.32 7.42 4.73
N LEU A 25 -0.71 6.62 4.94
CA LEU A 25 -1.84 6.51 4.00
C LEU A 25 -2.55 7.87 3.85
N GLY A 26 -2.64 8.64 4.93
CA GLY A 26 -3.20 10.00 4.95
C GLY A 26 -2.35 10.96 4.14
N LEU A 27 -1.04 10.95 4.35
CA LEU A 27 -0.09 11.77 3.61
C LEU A 27 -0.08 11.42 2.12
N VAL A 28 -0.08 10.14 1.76
CA VAL A 28 -0.14 9.71 0.35
C VAL A 28 -1.47 10.14 -0.28
N ARG A 29 -2.59 10.00 0.44
CA ARG A 29 -3.90 10.44 -0.04
C ARG A 29 -3.94 11.96 -0.26
N LEU A 30 -3.44 12.73 0.70
CA LEU A 30 -3.34 14.19 0.58
C LEU A 30 -2.40 14.57 -0.57
N GLY A 31 -1.28 13.89 -0.70
CA GLY A 31 -0.34 14.09 -1.82
C GLY A 31 -0.97 13.80 -3.17
N LEU A 32 -1.81 12.76 -3.30
CA LEU A 32 -2.57 12.49 -4.53
C LEU A 32 -3.62 13.56 -4.84
N TRP A 33 -4.03 14.36 -3.86
CA TRP A 33 -4.99 15.44 -4.03
C TRP A 33 -4.33 16.79 -4.27
N LEU A 34 -3.17 17.03 -3.65
CA LEU A 34 -2.47 18.32 -3.65
C LEU A 34 -1.31 18.41 -4.66
N LEU A 35 -0.72 17.29 -5.07
CA LEU A 35 0.49 17.25 -5.88
C LEU A 35 0.27 16.51 -7.20
N PRO A 36 1.02 16.89 -8.26
CA PRO A 36 1.06 16.09 -9.48
C PRO A 36 1.70 14.73 -9.18
N PHE A 37 1.19 13.69 -9.85
CA PHE A 37 1.60 12.30 -9.61
C PHE A 37 3.11 12.04 -9.68
N PRO A 38 3.89 12.62 -10.62
CA PRO A 38 5.33 12.42 -10.68
C PRO A 38 6.06 12.87 -9.41
N SER A 39 5.68 14.03 -8.86
CA SER A 39 6.30 14.57 -7.63
C SER A 39 5.99 13.70 -6.42
N LEU A 40 4.74 13.25 -6.29
CA LEU A 40 4.37 12.30 -5.24
C LEU A 40 5.17 11.01 -5.35
N ARG A 41 5.31 10.47 -6.56
CA ARG A 41 6.02 9.23 -6.80
C ARG A 41 7.51 9.36 -6.47
N GLN A 42 8.14 10.48 -6.80
CA GLN A 42 9.53 10.74 -6.42
C GLN A 42 9.68 10.83 -4.89
N ALA A 43 8.75 11.49 -4.20
CA ALA A 43 8.75 11.54 -2.73
C ALA A 43 8.58 10.13 -2.12
N VAL A 44 7.66 9.33 -2.65
CA VAL A 44 7.46 7.93 -2.25
C VAL A 44 8.73 7.11 -2.48
N ALA A 45 9.36 7.22 -3.65
CA ALA A 45 10.61 6.53 -3.96
C ALA A 45 11.73 6.90 -2.96
N LYS A 46 11.90 8.20 -2.66
CA LYS A 46 12.88 8.66 -1.66
C LYS A 46 12.61 8.07 -0.27
N LEU A 47 11.34 7.99 0.15
CA LEU A 47 10.96 7.38 1.42
C LEU A 47 11.17 5.86 1.43
N SER A 48 10.93 5.19 0.31
CA SER A 48 11.17 3.75 0.13
C SER A 48 12.66 3.41 0.16
N HIS A 49 13.51 4.23 -0.45
CA HIS A 49 14.96 4.03 -0.54
C HIS A 49 15.74 4.62 0.63
N SER A 50 15.09 5.37 1.51
CA SER A 50 15.65 5.77 2.81
C SER A 50 15.78 4.55 3.71
N HIS A 51 16.76 3.70 3.37
CA HIS A 51 17.17 2.58 4.18
C HIS A 51 17.73 3.16 5.48
N PRO A 52 17.19 2.78 6.65
CA PRO A 52 17.93 3.01 7.87
C PRO A 52 19.29 2.31 7.73
N LYS A 53 20.39 2.99 8.10
CA LYS A 53 21.77 2.46 8.04
C LYS A 53 21.94 1.13 8.81
N GLN A 54 20.95 0.77 9.62
CA GLN A 54 20.86 -0.48 10.35
C GLN A 54 19.57 -1.21 9.94
N PRO A 55 19.61 -2.52 9.69
CA PRO A 55 18.40 -3.30 9.48
C PRO A 55 17.49 -3.15 10.70
N PRO A 56 16.16 -3.07 10.52
CA PRO A 56 15.25 -2.98 11.64
C PRO A 56 15.46 -4.20 12.57
N ILE A 57 15.60 -3.94 13.87
CA ILE A 57 15.81 -4.96 14.92
C ILE A 57 14.77 -6.09 14.82
N LYS A 58 13.58 -5.79 14.27
CA LYS A 58 12.53 -6.76 13.99
C LYS A 58 11.93 -6.48 12.62
N GLN A 59 12.21 -7.36 11.65
CA GLN A 59 11.58 -7.30 10.33
C GLN A 59 10.09 -7.58 10.46
N ILE A 60 9.27 -6.70 9.87
CA ILE A 60 7.81 -6.86 9.84
C ILE A 60 7.45 -7.71 8.62
N SER A 61 6.69 -8.78 8.82
CA SER A 61 6.26 -9.65 7.72
C SER A 61 5.33 -8.91 6.73
N VAL A 62 5.42 -9.29 5.45
CA VAL A 62 4.56 -8.74 4.38
C VAL A 62 3.08 -8.87 4.72
N GLY A 63 2.65 -10.02 5.25
CA GLY A 63 1.26 -10.24 5.68
C GLY A 63 0.77 -9.22 6.72
N LYS A 64 1.64 -8.83 7.65
CA LYS A 64 1.31 -7.85 8.68
C LYS A 64 1.23 -6.43 8.13
N ILE A 65 2.08 -6.08 7.16
CA ILE A 65 1.99 -4.82 6.42
C ILE A 65 0.66 -4.74 5.67
N ILE A 66 0.31 -5.79 4.92
CA ILE A 66 -0.96 -5.87 4.16
C ILE A 66 -2.15 -5.72 5.11
N TRP A 67 -2.14 -6.45 6.23
CA TRP A 67 -3.19 -6.37 7.25
C TRP A 67 -3.34 -4.95 7.78
N ALA A 68 -2.23 -4.28 8.14
CA ALA A 68 -2.25 -2.92 8.67
C ALA A 68 -2.79 -1.91 7.64
N VAL A 69 -2.38 -2.03 6.37
CA VAL A 69 -2.87 -1.16 5.29
C VAL A 69 -4.36 -1.38 5.03
N ASN A 70 -4.81 -2.64 4.97
CA ASN A 70 -6.22 -2.96 4.79
C ASN A 70 -7.08 -2.47 5.95
N LEU A 71 -6.63 -2.66 7.19
CA LEU A 71 -7.34 -2.20 8.36
C LEU A 71 -7.43 -0.67 8.40
N SER A 72 -6.31 0.02 8.20
CA SER A 72 -6.25 1.49 8.16
C SER A 72 -7.13 2.06 7.05
N SER A 73 -7.18 1.40 5.89
CA SER A 73 -8.02 1.82 4.76
C SER A 73 -9.51 1.76 5.07
N ARG A 74 -9.95 0.76 5.87
CA ARG A 74 -11.35 0.61 6.26
C ARG A 74 -11.83 1.69 7.23
N TYR A 75 -10.93 2.20 8.07
CA TYR A 75 -11.24 3.23 9.05
C TYR A 75 -11.06 4.67 8.51
N MET A 76 -10.58 4.83 7.28
CA MET A 76 -10.41 6.15 6.69
C MET A 76 -11.72 6.73 6.14
N PRO A 77 -12.08 7.97 6.51
CA PRO A 77 -13.31 8.60 6.03
C PRO A 77 -13.26 8.84 4.51
N GLY A 78 -14.34 8.50 3.80
CA GLY A 78 -14.44 8.67 2.34
C GLY A 78 -13.67 7.65 1.50
N GLY A 79 -13.20 6.55 2.10
CA GLY A 79 -12.51 5.47 1.41
C GLY A 79 -11.10 5.83 0.94
N VAL A 80 -10.37 4.82 0.45
CA VAL A 80 -8.97 4.98 0.03
C VAL A 80 -8.77 4.43 -1.36
N LYS A 81 -8.22 5.26 -2.25
CA LYS A 81 -7.91 4.86 -3.64
C LYS A 81 -6.94 3.68 -3.65
N CYS A 82 -7.11 2.76 -4.59
CA CYS A 82 -6.22 1.60 -4.80
C CYS A 82 -4.75 2.02 -4.89
N LEU A 83 -4.47 3.11 -5.61
CA LEU A 83 -3.13 3.68 -5.76
C LEU A 83 -2.51 4.12 -4.42
N ALA A 84 -3.29 4.76 -3.53
CA ALA A 84 -2.78 5.18 -2.22
C ALA A 84 -2.41 3.97 -1.34
N ARG A 85 -3.23 2.90 -1.39
CA ARG A 85 -2.96 1.64 -0.70
C ARG A 85 -1.67 1.00 -1.24
N ALA A 86 -1.55 0.92 -2.56
CA ALA A 86 -0.40 0.31 -3.22
C ALA A 86 0.92 1.06 -2.92
N LEU A 87 0.92 2.41 -3.03
CA LEU A 87 2.08 3.24 -2.67
C LEU A 87 2.46 3.07 -1.19
N THR A 88 1.48 3.07 -0.29
CA THR A 88 1.73 2.91 1.15
C THR A 88 2.34 1.54 1.45
N THR A 89 1.80 0.47 0.85
CA THR A 89 2.37 -0.87 0.97
C THR A 89 3.78 -0.95 0.42
N GLN A 90 4.04 -0.32 -0.73
CA GLN A 90 5.37 -0.26 -1.34
C GLN A 90 6.39 0.35 -0.37
N VAL A 91 6.09 1.51 0.23
CA VAL A 91 6.98 2.17 1.19
C VAL A 91 7.31 1.27 2.38
N PHE A 92 6.28 0.66 3.00
CA PHE A 92 6.52 -0.22 4.14
C PHE A 92 7.33 -1.45 3.76
N MET A 93 7.04 -2.08 2.62
CA MET A 93 7.78 -3.25 2.16
C MET A 93 9.24 -2.92 1.83
N SER A 94 9.50 -1.83 1.09
CA SER A 94 10.86 -1.37 0.79
C SER A 94 11.66 -1.06 2.05
N ARG A 95 11.06 -0.39 3.04
CA ARG A 95 11.73 -0.09 4.32
C ARG A 95 12.03 -1.32 5.18
N GLN A 96 11.38 -2.45 4.89
CA GLN A 96 11.63 -3.74 5.55
C GLN A 96 12.57 -4.65 4.72
N GLY A 97 13.20 -4.11 3.68
CA GLY A 97 14.16 -4.83 2.83
C GLY A 97 13.52 -5.74 1.77
N TYR A 98 12.21 -5.65 1.57
CA TYR A 98 11.56 -6.32 0.44
C TYR A 98 11.71 -5.50 -0.84
N SER A 99 11.57 -6.14 -1.99
CA SER A 99 11.61 -5.49 -3.31
C SER A 99 10.22 -5.46 -3.96
N PRO A 100 9.27 -4.66 -3.44
CA PRO A 100 7.94 -4.54 -3.99
C PRO A 100 7.95 -3.83 -5.35
N GLN A 101 7.17 -4.33 -6.29
CA GLN A 101 6.92 -3.72 -7.59
C GLN A 101 5.51 -3.15 -7.61
N LEU A 102 5.40 -1.82 -7.72
CA LEU A 102 4.12 -1.17 -7.95
C LEU A 102 3.72 -1.34 -9.41
N ARG A 103 2.52 -1.86 -9.64
CA ARG A 103 1.90 -2.01 -10.95
C ARG A 103 0.66 -1.14 -11.05
N ILE A 104 0.49 -0.48 -12.19
CA ILE A 104 -0.71 0.28 -12.53
C ILE A 104 -1.18 -0.26 -13.86
N GLY A 105 -2.44 -0.66 -13.94
CA GLY A 105 -3.04 -1.17 -15.16
C GLY A 105 -4.34 -0.46 -15.46
N VAL A 106 -4.73 -0.53 -16.72
CA VAL A 106 -6.04 -0.07 -17.18
C VAL A 106 -6.79 -1.22 -17.83
N ALA A 107 -8.10 -1.27 -17.60
CA ALA A 107 -9.00 -2.20 -18.24
C ALA A 107 -10.17 -1.42 -18.85
N LYS A 108 -10.82 -2.00 -19.86
CA LYS A 108 -12.09 -1.49 -20.37
C LYS A 108 -13.21 -2.22 -19.63
N GLY A 109 -13.92 -1.50 -18.78
CA GLY A 109 -15.05 -2.02 -18.01
C GLY A 109 -16.27 -2.33 -18.88
N GLU A 110 -17.26 -2.97 -18.28
CA GLU A 110 -18.55 -3.23 -18.93
C GLU A 110 -19.21 -1.87 -19.28
N GLY A 111 -19.54 -1.67 -20.56
CA GLY A 111 -20.02 -0.38 -21.08
C GLY A 111 -18.94 0.54 -21.66
N GLY A 112 -17.68 0.08 -21.74
CA GLY A 112 -16.63 0.75 -22.49
C GLY A 112 -15.90 1.87 -21.74
N GLN A 113 -16.18 2.05 -20.45
CA GLN A 113 -15.46 2.99 -19.59
C GLN A 113 -14.06 2.46 -19.27
N LEU A 114 -13.08 3.36 -19.20
CA LEU A 114 -11.72 3.00 -18.79
C LEU A 114 -11.63 2.95 -17.26
N GLU A 115 -11.24 1.80 -16.73
CA GLU A 115 -11.00 1.58 -15.31
C GLU A 115 -9.49 1.49 -15.05
N ALA A 116 -9.00 2.27 -14.09
CA ALA A 116 -7.61 2.22 -13.66
C ALA A 116 -7.50 1.50 -12.32
N HIS A 117 -6.53 0.61 -12.20
CA HIS A 117 -6.26 -0.12 -10.97
C HIS A 117 -4.77 -0.17 -10.65
N ALA A 118 -4.45 -0.27 -9.36
CA ALA A 118 -3.08 -0.34 -8.88
C ALA A 118 -2.93 -1.48 -7.88
N TRP A 119 -1.88 -2.27 -8.05
CA TRP A 119 -1.53 -3.39 -7.18
C TRP A 119 -0.03 -3.42 -6.92
N VAL A 120 0.39 -4.17 -5.90
CA VAL A 120 1.81 -4.40 -5.62
C VAL A 120 2.10 -5.88 -5.79
N GLU A 121 3.21 -6.17 -6.44
CA GLU A 121 3.78 -7.50 -6.56
C GLU A 121 5.06 -7.61 -5.74
N SER A 122 5.33 -8.79 -5.19
CA SER A 122 6.60 -9.12 -4.56
C SER A 122 6.90 -10.57 -4.87
N GLN A 123 8.11 -10.84 -5.39
CA GLN A 123 8.53 -12.19 -5.77
C GLN A 123 7.54 -12.88 -6.73
N GLY A 124 6.98 -12.13 -7.68
CA GLY A 124 6.03 -12.65 -8.67
C GLY A 124 4.61 -12.89 -8.16
N GLN A 125 4.29 -12.53 -6.91
CA GLN A 125 2.94 -12.67 -6.34
C GLN A 125 2.33 -11.30 -6.03
N VAL A 126 1.03 -11.15 -6.32
CA VAL A 126 0.26 -9.96 -5.94
C VAL A 126 0.01 -9.97 -4.44
N VAL A 127 0.56 -8.97 -3.74
CA VAL A 127 0.50 -8.87 -2.27
C VAL A 127 -0.59 -7.92 -1.78
N ILE A 128 -0.94 -6.88 -2.54
CA ILE A 128 -2.09 -6.02 -2.26
C ILE A 128 -2.71 -5.52 -3.56
N GLY A 129 -4.01 -5.24 -3.52
CA GLY A 129 -4.76 -4.81 -4.70
C GLY A 129 -5.16 -5.99 -5.58
N TYR A 130 -5.33 -7.18 -5.03
CA TYR A 130 -5.89 -8.29 -5.79
C TYR A 130 -7.32 -7.98 -6.21
N LEU A 131 -7.61 -8.11 -7.51
CA LEU A 131 -8.95 -8.20 -8.06
C LEU A 131 -9.06 -9.52 -8.82
N GLY A 132 -10.19 -10.21 -8.71
CA GLY A 132 -10.41 -11.49 -9.41
C GLY A 132 -10.31 -11.39 -10.94
N ASN A 133 -10.41 -10.17 -11.48
CA ASN A 133 -10.29 -9.82 -12.89
C ASN A 133 -8.97 -9.11 -13.25
N LEU A 134 -7.90 -9.25 -12.44
CA LEU A 134 -6.58 -8.68 -12.72
C LEU A 134 -6.06 -9.02 -14.13
N SER A 135 -6.40 -10.19 -14.66
CA SER A 135 -6.00 -10.66 -15.99
C SER A 135 -6.48 -9.80 -17.16
N TYR A 136 -7.50 -8.95 -16.95
CA TYR A 136 -8.03 -8.04 -17.97
C TYR A 136 -7.37 -6.65 -17.97
N PHE A 137 -6.57 -6.35 -16.93
CA PHE A 137 -5.84 -5.10 -16.85
C PHE A 137 -4.56 -5.20 -17.67
N THR A 138 -4.43 -4.33 -18.66
CA THR A 138 -3.14 -4.15 -19.36
C THR A 138 -2.25 -3.30 -18.47
N PRO A 139 -1.12 -3.83 -17.96
CA PRO A 139 -0.20 -3.02 -17.18
C PRO A 139 0.32 -1.91 -18.07
N LEU A 140 0.22 -0.67 -17.59
CA LEU A 140 0.94 0.41 -18.22
C LEU A 140 2.44 0.09 -18.10
N PRO A 141 3.26 0.42 -19.12
CA PRO A 141 4.69 0.30 -19.00
C PRO A 141 5.10 0.96 -17.69
N SER A 142 5.95 0.28 -16.91
CA SER A 142 6.56 0.85 -15.72
C SER A 142 6.97 2.26 -16.09
N LEU A 143 6.36 3.27 -15.48
CA LEU A 143 6.67 4.66 -15.77
C LEU A 143 8.11 4.88 -15.30
N GLU A 144 9.12 4.41 -16.00
CA GLU A 144 10.50 4.69 -15.65
C GLU A 144 10.67 6.18 -15.86
N GLY A 145 10.91 6.89 -14.76
CA GLY A 145 11.09 8.32 -14.71
C GLY A 145 12.10 8.61 -13.61
#